data_AF-W7W3M7-F1
#
_entry.id   AF-W7W3M7-F1
#
_cell.length_a   1.000
_cell.length_b   1.000
_cell.length_c   1.000
_cell.angle_alpha   90.00
_cell.angle_beta   90.00
_cell.angle_gamma   90.00
#
_symmetry.space_group_name_H-M   'P 1'
#
loop_
_entity.id
_entity.type
_entity.pdbx_description
1 polymer ?
#
loop_
_entity_poly.entity_id
_entity_poly.type
_entity_poly.pdbx_seq_one_letter_code
_entity_poly.pdbx_strand_id
1 'polypeptide(L)'
;MYQYTPFDRAFVHQRAAQFRDQLERNRAGTLGDDEFRPLRLQNGWYIQRHAPMLRVAVPYGELSSRQLRQLARIAREFDRGYAHFTTRQNVQYNWIPLDRSADVMDLLADVDMHGIQTSGNCIRNTTSDALAGVAPDEIVDPRPYCEILRQWTTLHPEFAFLPRKFKIAVTGATEDRAATAWHDIGLHLHKNDAGEVGFRVLVGGGMGRTPIPGVVIREFLPWHQILVFIEAIVRVYNRYGRRDNMYKARIKILVKAEGERFIEQVGKEFEAILSRDVDGDAQLIPQSELDRVSACFVLPEGVVAHASAGDGAPADAPWPTASGWSATCTATGSPAIARSRCPSSAPARRPATPPTRSSTWPPTWPTATRTARRGSRTTRTCCCPGCARKTCTRCGRPHATPPTPRPTSGC
;
A
#
# COMPACT_ATOMS: atom_id res chain seq x y z
N MET A 1 -13.10 -7.06 13.60
CA MET A 1 -12.86 -5.72 13.03
C MET A 1 -12.49 -4.74 14.09
N TYR A 2 -11.47 -3.94 13.82
CA TYR A 2 -11.08 -2.80 14.64
C TYR A 2 -12.25 -1.80 14.81
N GLN A 3 -12.61 -1.53 16.05
CA GLN A 3 -13.60 -0.50 16.39
C GLN A 3 -12.92 0.87 16.50
N TYR A 4 -13.25 1.78 15.58
CA TYR A 4 -12.71 3.15 15.57
C TYR A 4 -13.14 3.91 16.82
N THR A 5 -12.17 4.55 17.48
CA THR A 5 -12.37 5.42 18.63
C THR A 5 -12.91 6.80 18.19
N PRO A 6 -13.44 7.63 19.10
CA PRO A 6 -13.81 9.02 18.78
C PRO A 6 -12.67 9.82 18.16
N PHE A 7 -11.43 9.57 18.60
CA PHE A 7 -10.23 10.18 18.03
C PHE A 7 -10.03 9.77 16.56
N ASP A 8 -10.11 8.47 16.26
CA ASP A 8 -9.93 7.97 14.89
C ASP A 8 -10.98 8.56 13.92
N ARG A 9 -12.23 8.65 14.37
CA ARG A 9 -13.32 9.27 13.59
C ARG A 9 -13.04 10.74 13.32
N ALA A 10 -12.74 11.50 14.37
CA ALA A 10 -12.41 12.92 14.25
C ALA A 10 -11.22 13.14 13.30
N PHE A 11 -10.20 12.28 13.40
CA PHE A 11 -9.05 12.29 12.51
C PHE A 11 -9.46 12.09 11.05
N VAL A 12 -10.19 11.03 10.71
CA VAL A 12 -10.61 10.77 9.32
C VAL A 12 -11.49 11.88 8.75
N HIS A 13 -12.41 12.43 9.54
CA HIS A 13 -13.23 13.58 9.13
C HIS A 13 -12.39 14.84 8.90
N GLN A 14 -11.42 15.14 9.78
CA GLN A 14 -10.51 16.26 9.59
C GLN A 14 -9.67 16.09 8.30
N ARG A 15 -9.28 14.85 7.97
CA ARG A 15 -8.57 14.55 6.72
C ARG A 15 -9.44 14.78 5.48
N ALA A 16 -10.71 14.39 5.52
CA ALA A 16 -11.65 14.65 4.44
C ALA A 16 -11.87 16.16 4.25
N ALA A 17 -12.09 16.89 5.35
CA ALA A 17 -12.23 18.35 5.34
C ALA A 17 -10.97 19.06 4.81
N GLN A 18 -9.77 18.62 5.21
CA GLN A 18 -8.53 19.16 4.66
C GLN A 18 -8.42 18.95 3.15
N PHE A 19 -8.79 17.76 2.65
CA PHE A 19 -8.75 17.49 1.22
C PHE A 19 -9.77 18.35 0.44
N ARG A 20 -10.95 18.60 1.01
CA ARG A 20 -11.95 19.52 0.45
C ARG A 20 -11.39 20.93 0.28
N ASP A 21 -10.78 21.49 1.33
CA ASP A 21 -10.09 22.80 1.26
C ASP A 21 -9.01 22.83 0.15
N GLN A 22 -8.19 21.77 0.08
CA GLN A 22 -7.14 21.67 -0.95
C GLN A 22 -7.71 21.64 -2.36
N LEU A 23 -8.81 20.91 -2.58
CA LEU A 23 -9.50 20.85 -3.86
C LEU A 23 -10.11 22.21 -4.22
N GLU A 24 -10.75 22.88 -3.28
CA GLU A 24 -11.37 24.20 -3.48
C GLU A 24 -10.32 25.25 -3.84
N ARG A 25 -9.19 25.28 -3.11
CA ARG A 25 -8.06 26.18 -3.43
C ARG A 25 -7.46 25.90 -4.79
N ASN A 26 -7.37 24.62 -5.20
CA ASN A 26 -6.90 24.26 -6.54
C ASN A 26 -7.88 24.72 -7.63
N ARG A 27 -9.18 24.53 -7.43
CA ARG A 27 -10.21 25.02 -8.37
C ARG A 27 -10.25 26.54 -8.46
N ALA A 28 -9.97 27.25 -7.36
CA ALA A 28 -9.86 28.69 -7.32
C ALA A 28 -8.53 29.23 -7.92
N GLY A 29 -7.58 28.37 -8.28
CA GLY A 29 -6.27 28.75 -8.81
C GLY A 29 -5.27 29.26 -7.76
N THR A 30 -5.64 29.23 -6.47
CA THR A 30 -4.76 29.62 -5.35
C THR A 30 -3.80 28.51 -4.91
N LEU A 31 -4.02 27.28 -5.39
CA LEU A 31 -3.12 26.14 -5.24
C LEU A 31 -2.83 25.56 -6.63
N GLY A 32 -1.58 25.59 -7.08
CA GLY A 32 -1.22 25.14 -8.42
C GLY A 32 -1.38 23.62 -8.60
N ASP A 33 -1.56 23.16 -9.83
CA ASP A 33 -1.77 21.73 -10.14
C ASP A 33 -0.59 20.83 -9.71
N ASP A 34 0.63 21.36 -9.79
CA ASP A 34 1.83 20.62 -9.39
C ASP A 34 1.95 20.51 -7.86
N GLU A 35 1.46 21.50 -7.12
CA GLU A 35 1.37 21.48 -5.65
C GLU A 35 0.22 20.61 -5.17
N PHE A 36 -0.92 20.63 -5.88
CA PHE A 36 -2.08 19.80 -5.58
C PHE A 36 -1.81 18.32 -5.89
N ARG A 37 -0.99 18.01 -6.90
CA ARG A 37 -0.65 16.64 -7.32
C ARG A 37 -0.22 15.72 -6.16
N PRO A 38 0.79 16.04 -5.33
CA PRO A 38 1.16 15.17 -4.21
C PRO A 38 0.03 15.02 -3.18
N LEU A 39 -0.73 16.09 -2.90
CA LEU A 39 -1.81 16.09 -1.92
C LEU A 39 -2.97 15.16 -2.33
N ARG A 40 -3.41 15.23 -3.59
CA ARG A 40 -4.45 14.32 -4.10
C ARG A 40 -3.95 12.88 -4.18
N LEU A 41 -2.69 12.66 -4.54
CA LEU A 41 -2.11 11.31 -4.59
C LEU A 41 -2.05 10.67 -3.20
N GLN A 42 -1.69 11.44 -2.17
CA GLN A 42 -1.71 10.97 -0.79
C GLN A 42 -3.13 10.67 -0.29
N ASN A 43 -4.17 11.23 -0.90
CA ASN A 43 -5.57 10.89 -0.64
C ASN A 43 -6.14 9.85 -1.63
N GLY A 44 -5.30 9.19 -2.43
CA GLY A 44 -5.71 8.09 -3.30
C GLY A 44 -6.25 8.50 -4.66
N TRP A 45 -6.21 9.79 -5.01
CA TRP A 45 -6.71 10.33 -6.26
C TRP A 45 -5.61 10.43 -7.33
N TYR A 46 -5.70 9.55 -8.32
CA TYR A 46 -4.79 9.49 -9.46
C TYR A 46 -5.52 9.86 -10.75
N ILE A 47 -5.08 10.90 -11.45
CA ILE A 47 -5.63 11.23 -12.78
C ILE A 47 -5.01 10.28 -13.81
N GLN A 48 -5.81 9.35 -14.34
CA GLN A 48 -5.42 8.50 -15.47
C GLN A 48 -5.71 9.21 -16.79
N ARG A 49 -5.33 8.58 -17.92
CA ARG A 49 -5.53 9.15 -19.27
C ARG A 49 -6.99 9.52 -19.57
N HIS A 50 -7.95 8.76 -19.05
CA HIS A 50 -9.36 8.90 -19.39
C HIS A 50 -10.22 9.48 -18.27
N ALA A 51 -9.88 9.20 -17.01
CA ALA A 51 -10.63 9.68 -15.85
C ALA A 51 -9.78 9.57 -14.56
N PRO A 52 -10.18 10.25 -13.47
CA PRO A 52 -9.59 10.03 -12.16
C PRO A 52 -9.91 8.64 -11.61
N MET A 53 -8.94 8.08 -10.91
CA MET A 53 -9.04 6.84 -10.16
C MET A 53 -8.91 7.16 -8.68
N LEU A 54 -9.83 6.64 -7.89
CA LEU A 54 -9.78 6.66 -6.42
C LEU A 54 -9.37 5.28 -5.93
N ARG A 55 -8.36 5.23 -5.06
CA ARG A 55 -8.05 4.05 -4.26
C ARG A 55 -8.45 4.29 -2.81
N VAL A 56 -9.35 3.47 -2.31
CA VAL A 56 -9.77 3.45 -0.91
C VAL A 56 -8.87 2.51 -0.12
N ALA A 57 -8.40 2.92 1.05
CA ALA A 57 -7.65 2.08 1.96
C ALA A 57 -8.60 1.11 2.67
N VAL A 58 -8.21 -0.16 2.69
CA VAL A 58 -8.88 -1.22 3.47
C VAL A 58 -7.82 -1.84 4.38
N PRO A 59 -7.60 -1.30 5.58
CA PRO A 59 -6.59 -1.81 6.51
C PRO A 59 -6.65 -3.32 6.67
N TYR A 60 -5.51 -3.99 6.44
CA TYR A 60 -5.33 -5.45 6.56
C TYR A 60 -6.43 -6.31 5.90
N GLY A 61 -7.15 -5.73 4.93
CA GLY A 61 -8.19 -6.42 4.16
C GLY A 61 -9.53 -6.64 4.85
N GLU A 62 -9.79 -6.00 5.99
CA GLU A 62 -11.04 -6.20 6.73
C GLU A 62 -12.13 -5.17 6.36
N LEU A 63 -13.34 -5.63 6.06
CA LEU A 63 -14.51 -4.79 5.72
C LEU A 63 -15.76 -5.19 6.49
N SER A 64 -16.51 -4.20 6.98
CA SER A 64 -17.82 -4.40 7.59
C SER A 64 -18.92 -4.30 6.55
N SER A 65 -20.09 -4.87 6.86
CA SER A 65 -21.28 -4.74 6.03
C SER A 65 -21.71 -3.28 5.82
N ARG A 66 -21.55 -2.43 6.83
CA ARG A 66 -21.81 -0.98 6.75
C ARG A 66 -20.89 -0.30 5.74
N GLN A 67 -19.58 -0.56 5.83
CA GLN A 67 -18.58 -0.04 4.88
C GLN A 67 -18.87 -0.53 3.46
N LEU A 68 -19.18 -1.81 3.28
CA LEU A 68 -19.48 -2.38 1.97
C LEU A 68 -20.74 -1.74 1.33
N ARG A 69 -21.78 -1.45 2.12
CA ARG A 69 -22.97 -0.72 1.64
C ARG A 69 -22.63 0.69 1.18
N GLN A 70 -21.76 1.40 1.89
CA GLN A 70 -21.30 2.73 1.51
C GLN A 70 -20.46 2.71 0.24
N LEU A 71 -19.53 1.76 0.11
CA LEU A 71 -18.78 1.53 -1.13
C LEU A 71 -19.72 1.24 -2.31
N ALA A 72 -20.75 0.43 -2.10
CA ALA A 72 -21.75 0.15 -3.14
C ALA A 72 -22.56 1.41 -3.51
N ARG A 73 -22.85 2.29 -2.54
CA ARG A 73 -23.48 3.60 -2.78
C ARG A 73 -22.59 4.48 -3.65
N ILE A 74 -21.32 4.65 -3.28
CA ILE A 74 -20.33 5.43 -4.04
C ILE A 74 -20.24 4.89 -5.48
N ALA A 75 -20.20 3.57 -5.65
CA ALA A 75 -20.15 2.93 -6.97
C ALA A 75 -21.34 3.34 -7.86
N ARG A 76 -22.56 3.35 -7.31
CA ARG A 76 -23.79 3.68 -8.07
C ARG A 76 -23.97 5.17 -8.31
N GLU A 77 -23.62 6.02 -7.34
CA GLU A 77 -23.91 7.46 -7.38
C GLU A 77 -22.78 8.30 -8.01
N PHE A 78 -21.52 7.85 -7.91
CA PHE A 78 -20.35 8.65 -8.32
C PHE A 78 -19.49 7.98 -9.39
N ASP A 79 -19.58 6.66 -9.56
CA ASP A 79 -18.87 5.90 -10.59
C ASP A 79 -19.92 5.21 -11.52
N ARG A 80 -19.58 4.05 -12.12
CA ARG A 80 -20.36 3.34 -13.14
C ARG A 80 -21.05 2.09 -12.61
N GLY A 81 -21.37 2.06 -11.32
CA GLY A 81 -22.07 0.95 -10.66
C GLY A 81 -21.18 -0.23 -10.27
N TYR A 82 -19.85 -0.11 -10.38
CA TYR A 82 -18.91 -1.17 -9.98
C TYR A 82 -17.67 -0.61 -9.27
N ALA A 83 -16.95 -1.49 -8.58
CA ALA A 83 -15.66 -1.24 -7.96
C ALA A 83 -14.74 -2.45 -8.15
N HIS A 84 -13.44 -2.28 -7.98
CA HIS A 84 -12.47 -3.36 -8.08
C HIS A 84 -11.76 -3.60 -6.76
N PHE A 85 -11.72 -4.85 -6.31
CA PHE A 85 -10.74 -5.27 -5.31
C PHE A 85 -9.36 -5.37 -5.95
N THR A 86 -8.36 -4.86 -5.23
CA THR A 86 -6.97 -4.88 -5.67
C THR A 86 -6.22 -6.06 -5.06
N THR A 87 -5.08 -6.43 -5.64
CA THR A 87 -4.16 -7.42 -5.07
C THR A 87 -3.49 -7.00 -3.75
N ARG A 88 -3.86 -5.83 -3.21
CA ARG A 88 -3.47 -5.37 -1.87
C ARG A 88 -4.69 -5.13 -0.97
N GLN A 89 -5.76 -5.88 -1.21
CA GLN A 89 -6.98 -5.88 -0.41
C GLN A 89 -7.76 -4.54 -0.38
N ASN A 90 -7.26 -3.50 -1.04
CA ASN A 90 -7.95 -2.22 -1.21
C ASN A 90 -9.09 -2.29 -2.24
N VAL A 91 -9.93 -1.25 -2.25
CA VAL A 91 -10.98 -1.03 -3.25
C VAL A 91 -10.61 0.13 -4.17
N GLN A 92 -10.98 0.03 -5.45
CA GLN A 92 -10.65 1.03 -6.47
C GLN A 92 -11.86 1.37 -7.36
N TYR A 93 -12.01 2.67 -7.61
CA TYR A 93 -12.95 3.30 -8.55
C TYR A 93 -12.16 3.98 -9.68
N ASN A 94 -12.71 4.08 -10.89
CA ASN A 94 -11.94 4.52 -12.07
C ASN A 94 -12.59 5.66 -12.86
N TRP A 95 -13.79 6.11 -12.48
CA TRP A 95 -14.54 7.09 -13.29
C TRP A 95 -15.11 8.26 -12.49
N ILE A 96 -14.78 8.37 -11.21
CA ILE A 96 -15.30 9.46 -10.37
C ILE A 96 -14.68 10.80 -10.82
N PRO A 97 -15.49 11.80 -11.20
CA PRO A 97 -15.01 13.14 -11.53
C PRO A 97 -14.24 13.78 -10.38
N LEU A 98 -13.15 14.50 -10.68
CA LEU A 98 -12.27 15.06 -9.65
C LEU A 98 -12.96 16.16 -8.83
N ASP A 99 -13.89 16.91 -9.42
CA ASP A 99 -14.68 17.92 -8.73
C ASP A 99 -15.66 17.33 -7.70
N ARG A 100 -16.01 16.05 -7.84
CA ARG A 100 -16.81 15.27 -6.89
C ARG A 100 -15.98 14.53 -5.85
N SER A 101 -14.65 14.65 -5.92
CA SER A 101 -13.74 13.84 -5.09
C SER A 101 -13.90 14.12 -3.60
N ALA A 102 -14.08 15.38 -3.19
CA ALA A 102 -14.28 15.75 -1.79
C ALA A 102 -15.56 15.15 -1.19
N ASP A 103 -16.65 15.13 -1.94
CA ASP A 103 -17.92 14.53 -1.49
C ASP A 103 -17.77 13.02 -1.25
N VAL A 104 -17.00 12.33 -2.10
CA VAL A 104 -16.70 10.91 -1.90
C VAL A 104 -15.82 10.69 -0.68
N MET A 105 -14.89 11.60 -0.39
CA MET A 105 -14.06 11.49 0.82
C MET A 105 -14.90 11.65 2.10
N ASP A 106 -15.89 12.54 2.11
CA ASP A 106 -16.83 12.67 3.24
C ASP A 106 -17.68 11.40 3.41
N LEU A 107 -18.21 10.85 2.30
CA LEU A 107 -18.94 9.58 2.34
C LEU A 107 -18.11 8.41 2.85
N LEU A 108 -16.81 8.38 2.58
CA LEU A 108 -15.90 7.39 3.15
C LEU A 108 -15.70 7.62 4.65
N ALA A 109 -15.53 8.89 5.06
CA ALA A 109 -15.35 9.25 6.47
C ALA A 109 -16.55 8.85 7.33
N ASP A 110 -17.78 8.98 6.82
CA ASP A 110 -19.03 8.55 7.50
C ASP A 110 -19.02 7.06 7.91
N VAL A 111 -18.18 6.25 7.26
CA VAL A 111 -18.01 4.83 7.54
C VAL A 111 -16.61 4.43 7.99
N ASP A 112 -15.87 5.39 8.56
CA ASP A 112 -14.54 5.18 9.10
C ASP A 112 -13.53 4.71 8.03
N MET A 113 -13.74 5.11 6.76
CA MET A 113 -12.88 4.77 5.63
C MET A 113 -12.16 6.00 5.08
N HIS A 114 -11.04 5.79 4.40
CA HIS A 114 -10.22 6.88 3.87
C HIS A 114 -9.36 6.49 2.66
N GLY A 115 -8.81 7.49 1.96
CA GLY A 115 -7.84 7.32 0.87
C GLY A 115 -6.37 7.54 1.27
N ILE A 116 -6.10 7.81 2.56
CA ILE A 116 -4.78 8.20 3.10
C ILE A 116 -3.68 7.20 2.70
N GLN A 117 -2.57 7.72 2.17
CA GLN A 117 -1.35 7.00 1.82
C GLN A 117 -1.55 5.81 0.84
N THR A 118 -2.64 5.79 0.07
CA THR A 118 -2.91 4.70 -0.89
C THR A 118 -2.16 4.85 -2.23
N SER A 119 -1.55 6.03 -2.48
CA SER A 119 -0.70 6.33 -3.63
C SER A 119 0.48 7.20 -3.24
N GLY A 120 1.22 7.72 -4.23
CA GLY A 120 2.43 8.52 -3.97
C GLY A 120 3.65 7.71 -3.54
N ASN A 121 4.63 8.44 -3.02
CA ASN A 121 5.94 7.99 -2.56
C ASN A 121 5.97 7.86 -1.03
N CYS A 122 5.04 7.09 -0.48
CA CYS A 122 4.93 6.82 0.94
C CYS A 122 4.72 5.34 1.20
N ILE A 123 4.64 4.98 2.48
CA ILE A 123 4.16 3.67 2.93
C ILE A 123 2.72 3.49 2.44
N ARG A 124 2.39 2.29 1.96
CA ARG A 124 1.06 1.88 1.51
C ARG A 124 0.37 1.11 2.62
N ASN A 125 -0.95 1.00 2.50
CA ASN A 125 -1.80 0.16 3.33
C ASN A 125 -1.12 -1.17 3.72
N THR A 126 -1.05 -1.45 5.02
CA THR A 126 -0.56 -2.73 5.57
C THR A 126 -1.57 -3.82 5.23
N THR A 127 -1.08 -4.92 4.64
CA THR A 127 -1.90 -6.08 4.24
C THR A 127 -1.64 -7.26 5.16
N SER A 128 -2.64 -8.12 5.37
CA SER A 128 -2.49 -9.34 6.18
C SER A 128 -3.13 -10.57 5.54
N ASP A 129 -3.09 -11.72 6.21
CA ASP A 129 -3.82 -12.91 5.78
C ASP A 129 -5.32 -12.59 5.73
N ALA A 130 -6.00 -13.03 4.67
CA ALA A 130 -7.45 -12.89 4.54
C ALA A 130 -8.22 -13.68 5.61
N LEU A 131 -7.59 -14.67 6.24
CA LEU A 131 -8.14 -15.48 7.32
C LEU A 131 -7.60 -15.08 8.71
N ALA A 132 -6.93 -13.93 8.83
CA ALA A 132 -6.37 -13.48 10.10
C ALA A 132 -7.42 -13.43 11.23
N GLY A 133 -7.11 -14.06 12.36
CA GLY A 133 -7.97 -14.22 13.53
C GLY A 133 -8.87 -15.45 13.53
N VAL A 134 -8.92 -16.20 12.42
CA VAL A 134 -9.76 -17.42 12.28
C VAL A 134 -9.04 -18.56 11.55
N ALA A 135 -7.82 -18.34 11.05
CA ALA A 135 -7.06 -19.35 10.33
C ALA A 135 -6.68 -20.52 11.26
N PRO A 136 -6.92 -21.78 10.88
CA PRO A 136 -6.59 -22.95 11.70
C PRO A 136 -5.09 -23.10 12.01
N ASP A 137 -4.24 -22.61 11.12
CA ASP A 137 -2.77 -22.63 11.24
C ASP A 137 -2.20 -21.31 11.76
N GLU A 138 -3.04 -20.43 12.31
CA GLU A 138 -2.63 -19.17 12.92
C GLU A 138 -1.91 -19.40 14.25
N ILE A 139 -0.66 -18.94 14.33
CA ILE A 139 0.18 -19.03 15.52
C ILE A 139 -0.10 -17.84 16.45
N VAL A 140 -0.22 -16.65 15.85
CA VAL A 140 -0.52 -15.38 16.54
C VAL A 140 -1.41 -14.53 15.64
N ASP A 141 -2.49 -13.97 16.18
CA ASP A 141 -3.34 -13.03 15.44
C ASP A 141 -2.54 -11.78 15.02
N PRO A 142 -2.33 -11.52 13.72
CA PRO A 142 -1.54 -10.39 13.25
C PRO A 142 -2.31 -9.06 13.26
N ARG A 143 -3.63 -9.06 13.46
CA ARG A 143 -4.48 -7.87 13.28
C ARG A 143 -4.14 -6.72 14.25
N PRO A 144 -3.92 -6.95 15.56
CA PRO A 144 -3.51 -5.89 16.47
C PRO A 144 -2.19 -5.22 16.05
N TYR A 145 -1.22 -6.02 15.61
CA TYR A 145 0.07 -5.50 15.12
C TYR A 145 -0.08 -4.72 13.82
N CYS A 146 -0.91 -5.18 12.90
CA CYS A 146 -1.21 -4.46 11.65
C CYS A 146 -1.86 -3.11 11.93
N GLU A 147 -2.74 -3.03 12.92
CA GLU A 147 -3.41 -1.80 13.33
C GLU A 147 -2.45 -0.82 14.00
N ILE A 148 -1.59 -1.28 14.90
CA ILE A 148 -0.52 -0.44 15.48
C ILE A 148 0.39 0.11 14.36
N LEU A 149 0.82 -0.74 13.42
CA LEU A 149 1.59 -0.32 12.26
C LEU A 149 0.85 0.69 11.39
N ARG A 150 -0.46 0.50 11.19
CA ARG A 150 -1.29 1.47 10.45
C ARG A 150 -1.32 2.82 11.15
N GLN A 151 -1.58 2.84 12.45
CA GLN A 151 -1.63 4.08 13.25
C GLN A 151 -0.27 4.81 13.22
N TRP A 152 0.82 4.08 13.47
CA TRP A 152 2.18 4.62 13.47
C TRP A 152 2.63 5.15 12.09
N THR A 153 2.30 4.46 11.00
CA THR A 153 2.71 4.90 9.65
C THR A 153 1.87 6.06 9.10
N THR A 154 0.67 6.28 9.64
CA THR A 154 -0.27 7.27 9.13
C THR A 154 0.23 8.69 9.38
N LEU A 155 0.48 9.44 8.30
CA LEU A 155 0.99 10.83 8.32
C LEU A 155 2.35 11.02 9.00
N HIS A 156 3.13 9.96 9.19
CA HIS A 156 4.48 10.08 9.72
C HIS A 156 5.35 10.93 8.76
N PRO A 157 5.95 12.05 9.21
CA PRO A 157 6.66 12.99 8.33
C PRO A 157 7.78 12.33 7.53
N GLU A 158 8.52 11.43 8.16
CA GLU A 158 9.62 10.70 7.52
C GLU A 158 9.14 9.70 6.45
N PHE A 159 7.91 9.20 6.58
CA PHE A 159 7.35 8.17 5.69
C PHE A 159 6.50 8.73 4.56
N ALA A 160 6.30 10.05 4.54
CA ALA A 160 5.54 10.76 3.51
C ALA A 160 6.35 11.04 2.22
N PHE A 161 7.69 10.95 2.27
CA PHE A 161 8.61 11.33 1.18
C PHE A 161 9.72 10.30 0.89
N LEU A 162 9.33 9.04 0.77
CA LEU A 162 10.23 7.94 0.44
C LEU A 162 10.76 8.04 -1.01
N PRO A 163 11.91 7.41 -1.34
CA PRO A 163 12.40 7.37 -2.73
C PRO A 163 11.36 6.81 -3.72
N ARG A 164 10.54 5.83 -3.28
CA ARG A 164 9.42 5.29 -4.05
C ARG A 164 8.40 4.60 -3.13
N LYS A 165 7.28 4.13 -3.71
CA LYS A 165 6.24 3.35 -3.01
C LYS A 165 6.82 2.23 -2.14
N PHE A 166 6.29 2.09 -0.93
CA PHE A 166 6.76 1.16 0.08
C PHE A 166 5.60 0.33 0.64
N LYS A 167 5.75 -0.99 0.71
CA LYS A 167 4.67 -1.92 1.04
C LYS A 167 5.06 -2.80 2.21
N ILE A 168 4.15 -2.94 3.17
CA ILE A 168 4.29 -3.86 4.30
C ILE A 168 3.21 -4.94 4.19
N ALA A 169 3.55 -6.17 4.51
CA ALA A 169 2.62 -7.27 4.72
C ALA A 169 2.99 -8.08 5.96
N VAL A 170 1.97 -8.59 6.66
CA VAL A 170 2.12 -9.35 7.90
C VAL A 170 1.31 -10.64 7.83
N THR A 171 1.94 -11.77 8.17
CA THR A 171 1.22 -13.03 8.42
C THR A 171 1.55 -13.51 9.83
N GLY A 172 0.56 -14.09 10.50
CA GLY A 172 0.72 -14.82 11.76
C GLY A 172 0.45 -16.31 11.62
N ALA A 173 0.17 -16.77 10.40
CA ALA A 173 -0.09 -18.16 10.07
C ALA A 173 1.17 -18.87 9.53
N THR A 174 1.16 -20.20 9.62
CA THR A 174 2.24 -21.03 9.07
C THR A 174 2.31 -20.93 7.55
N GLU A 175 1.16 -20.90 6.88
CA GLU A 175 1.07 -20.61 5.44
C GLU A 175 1.15 -19.10 5.17
N ASP A 176 2.06 -18.67 4.28
CA ASP A 176 2.17 -17.26 3.88
C ASP A 176 1.12 -16.86 2.83
N ARG A 177 -0.14 -16.75 3.26
CA ARG A 177 -1.26 -16.28 2.40
C ARG A 177 -1.19 -14.78 2.10
N ALA A 178 -0.44 -14.02 2.90
CA ALA A 178 -0.20 -12.59 2.69
C ALA A 178 0.87 -12.32 1.60
N ALA A 179 1.55 -13.35 1.10
CA ALA A 179 2.66 -13.27 0.14
C ALA A 179 3.72 -12.24 0.58
N THR A 180 4.14 -12.33 1.84
CA THR A 180 5.05 -11.36 2.48
C THR A 180 6.37 -11.15 1.73
N ALA A 181 6.92 -12.18 1.10
CA ALA A 181 8.15 -12.07 0.31
C ALA A 181 8.01 -11.14 -0.93
N TRP A 182 6.79 -10.75 -1.32
CA TRP A 182 6.54 -9.85 -2.45
C TRP A 182 6.53 -8.36 -2.05
N HIS A 183 6.67 -8.09 -0.76
CA HIS A 183 6.52 -6.78 -0.15
C HIS A 183 7.88 -6.12 0.10
N ASP A 184 7.88 -4.80 0.23
CA ASP A 184 9.12 -4.07 0.54
C ASP A 184 9.62 -4.46 1.94
N ILE A 185 8.69 -4.68 2.89
CA ILE A 185 8.88 -5.43 4.14
C ILE A 185 7.83 -6.54 4.23
N GLY A 186 8.28 -7.76 4.53
CA GLY A 186 7.44 -8.90 4.90
C GLY A 186 7.66 -9.30 6.35
N LEU A 187 6.59 -9.48 7.12
CA LEU A 187 6.64 -9.78 8.55
C LEU A 187 5.94 -11.11 8.84
N HIS A 188 6.66 -12.04 9.46
CA HIS A 188 6.16 -13.34 9.91
C HIS A 188 6.13 -13.34 11.42
N LEU A 189 4.93 -13.21 11.99
CA LEU A 189 4.71 -13.23 13.43
C LEU A 189 4.64 -14.68 13.91
N HIS A 190 5.51 -15.05 14.84
CA HIS A 190 5.62 -16.42 15.34
C HIS A 190 6.10 -16.44 16.80
N LYS A 191 6.18 -17.63 17.39
CA LYS A 191 6.74 -17.87 18.73
C LYS A 191 8.09 -18.58 18.61
N ASN A 192 9.05 -18.21 19.45
CA ASN A 192 10.29 -18.97 19.61
C ASN A 192 10.08 -20.20 20.50
N ASP A 193 11.14 -20.99 20.71
CA ASP A 193 11.12 -22.19 21.56
C ASP A 193 10.74 -21.92 23.02
N ALA A 194 10.95 -20.68 23.51
CA ALA A 194 10.55 -20.23 24.84
C ALA A 194 9.09 -19.75 24.90
N GLY A 195 8.37 -19.76 23.77
CA GLY A 195 6.98 -19.30 23.67
C GLY A 195 6.81 -17.78 23.51
N GLU A 196 7.91 -17.03 23.39
CA GLU A 196 7.89 -15.57 23.24
C GLU A 196 7.52 -15.18 21.81
N VAL A 197 6.70 -14.12 21.68
CA VAL A 197 6.25 -13.63 20.38
C VAL A 197 7.31 -12.75 19.72
N GLY A 198 7.55 -12.95 18.43
CA GLY A 198 8.46 -12.13 17.65
C GLY A 198 8.21 -12.19 16.15
N PHE A 199 8.90 -11.31 15.42
CA PHE A 199 8.85 -11.22 13.97
C PHE A 199 10.10 -11.83 13.34
N ARG A 200 9.89 -12.68 12.36
CA ARG A 200 10.88 -12.89 11.29
C ARG A 200 10.66 -11.81 10.24
N VAL A 201 11.72 -11.07 9.91
CA VAL A 201 11.64 -9.84 9.09
C VAL A 201 12.35 -10.05 7.74
N LEU A 202 11.57 -9.91 6.67
CA LEU A 202 12.03 -9.92 5.28
C LEU A 202 12.04 -8.51 4.70
N VAL A 203 13.03 -8.18 3.88
CA VAL A 203 13.13 -6.87 3.22
C VAL A 203 13.52 -7.01 1.75
N GLY A 204 13.06 -6.08 0.91
CA GLY A 204 13.51 -5.96 -0.47
C GLY A 204 12.72 -6.80 -1.48
N GLY A 205 11.49 -7.18 -1.17
CA GLY A 205 10.61 -7.87 -2.11
C GLY A 205 9.95 -6.93 -3.13
N GLY A 206 9.51 -7.48 -4.27
CA GLY A 206 8.62 -6.77 -5.18
C GLY A 206 8.45 -7.35 -6.57
N MET A 207 7.19 -7.65 -6.94
CA MET A 207 6.75 -8.14 -8.25
C MET A 207 6.60 -7.05 -9.34
N GLY A 208 7.56 -6.12 -9.41
CA GLY A 208 7.62 -5.16 -10.51
C GLY A 208 8.18 -5.79 -11.80
N ARG A 209 8.62 -4.94 -12.75
CA ARG A 209 9.27 -5.39 -14.00
C ARG A 209 10.40 -6.40 -13.80
N THR A 210 11.16 -6.27 -12.72
CA THR A 210 12.18 -7.25 -12.30
C THR A 210 11.72 -7.84 -10.97
N PRO A 211 11.07 -9.02 -10.94
CA PRO A 211 10.62 -9.64 -9.70
C PRO A 211 11.83 -10.05 -8.85
N ILE A 212 11.79 -9.74 -7.56
CA ILE A 212 12.83 -10.09 -6.57
C ILE A 212 12.07 -10.46 -5.29
N PRO A 213 12.28 -11.66 -4.71
CA PRO A 213 11.74 -11.99 -3.39
C PRO A 213 12.51 -11.24 -2.29
N GLY A 214 11.83 -10.89 -1.20
CA GLY A 214 12.48 -10.33 -0.02
C GLY A 214 13.44 -11.33 0.62
N VAL A 215 14.51 -10.82 1.23
CA VAL A 215 15.49 -11.62 1.97
C VAL A 215 15.28 -11.43 3.46
N VAL A 216 15.49 -12.48 4.25
CA VAL A 216 15.42 -12.41 5.70
C VAL A 216 16.61 -11.61 6.22
N ILE A 217 16.36 -10.59 7.03
CA ILE A 217 17.40 -9.77 7.66
C ILE A 217 17.40 -9.88 9.19
N ARG A 218 16.36 -10.51 9.76
CA ARG A 218 16.23 -10.81 11.18
C ARG A 218 15.34 -12.04 11.34
N GLU A 219 15.89 -13.12 11.90
CA GLU A 219 15.13 -14.36 12.10
C GLU A 219 14.13 -14.23 13.26
N PHE A 220 14.51 -13.53 14.33
CA PHE A 220 13.62 -13.24 15.45
C PHE A 220 13.86 -11.82 15.97
N LEU A 221 12.84 -10.99 15.93
CA LEU A 221 12.79 -9.67 16.53
C LEU A 221 11.67 -9.65 17.59
N PRO A 222 11.95 -9.34 18.86
CA PRO A 222 10.91 -9.19 19.87
C PRO A 222 9.81 -8.24 19.38
N TRP A 223 8.55 -8.64 19.52
CA TRP A 223 7.41 -7.97 18.90
C TRP A 223 7.35 -6.47 19.22
N HIS A 224 7.73 -6.09 20.44
CA HIS A 224 7.67 -4.72 20.92
C HIS A 224 8.68 -3.78 20.23
N GLN A 225 9.69 -4.33 19.55
CA GLN A 225 10.75 -3.56 18.86
C GLN A 225 10.43 -3.29 17.38
N ILE A 226 9.30 -3.77 16.87
CA ILE A 226 9.02 -3.79 15.43
C ILE A 226 8.97 -2.39 14.80
N LEU A 227 8.41 -1.39 15.49
CA LEU A 227 8.31 -0.02 14.96
C LEU A 227 9.71 0.58 14.74
N VAL A 228 10.56 0.51 15.78
CA VAL A 228 11.95 0.97 15.74
C VAL A 228 12.75 0.25 14.64
N PHE A 229 12.54 -1.06 14.48
CA PHE A 229 13.25 -1.81 13.46
C PHE A 229 12.80 -1.44 12.03
N ILE A 230 11.50 -1.21 11.82
CA ILE A 230 10.99 -0.71 10.54
C ILE A 230 11.49 0.71 10.27
N GLU A 231 11.54 1.57 11.29
CA GLU A 231 12.11 2.91 11.16
C GLU A 231 13.58 2.85 10.72
N ALA A 232 14.40 2.00 11.33
CA ALA A 232 15.79 1.79 10.91
C ALA A 232 15.88 1.37 9.42
N ILE A 233 15.05 0.43 8.98
CA ILE A 233 14.97 0.02 7.55
C ILE A 233 14.62 1.22 6.66
N VAL A 234 13.63 2.02 7.07
CA VAL A 234 13.14 3.16 6.28
C VAL A 234 14.16 4.31 6.26
N ARG A 235 14.85 4.60 7.37
CA ARG A 235 15.94 5.58 7.46
C ARG A 235 17.11 5.22 6.54
N VAL A 236 17.55 3.96 6.56
CA VAL A 236 18.57 3.45 5.65
C VAL A 236 18.10 3.57 4.20
N TYR A 237 16.84 3.23 3.91
CA TYR A 237 16.27 3.42 2.57
C TYR A 237 16.18 4.89 2.16
N ASN A 238 15.82 5.80 3.06
CA ASN A 238 15.77 7.23 2.79
C ASN A 238 17.16 7.80 2.50
N ARG A 239 18.19 7.36 3.24
CA ARG A 239 19.58 7.81 3.13
C ARG A 239 20.24 7.33 1.84
N TYR A 240 20.09 6.06 1.49
CA TYR A 240 20.81 5.44 0.37
C TYR A 240 19.95 5.13 -0.87
N GLY A 241 18.63 5.27 -0.75
CA GLY A 241 17.70 5.02 -1.85
C GLY A 241 17.83 6.02 -2.99
N ARG A 242 17.90 5.51 -4.22
CA ARG A 242 18.00 6.31 -5.43
C ARG A 242 16.76 7.16 -5.67
N ARG A 243 16.95 8.42 -6.05
CA ARG A 243 15.90 9.35 -6.49
C ARG A 243 16.08 9.86 -7.92
N ASP A 244 17.22 9.54 -8.55
CA ASP A 244 17.60 9.98 -9.89
C ASP A 244 16.88 9.20 -11.01
N ASN A 245 16.53 7.94 -10.76
CA ASN A 245 15.84 7.09 -11.73
C ASN A 245 14.69 6.32 -11.06
N MET A 246 13.46 6.70 -11.38
CA MET A 246 12.26 6.11 -10.78
C MET A 246 12.11 4.60 -10.99
N TYR A 247 12.71 4.03 -12.04
CA TYR A 247 12.69 2.59 -12.31
C TYR A 247 13.68 1.80 -11.44
N LYS A 248 14.67 2.50 -10.86
CA LYS A 248 15.70 1.95 -9.96
C LYS A 248 15.55 2.44 -8.50
N ALA A 249 14.49 3.16 -8.19
CA ALA A 249 14.28 3.82 -6.90
C ALA A 249 13.67 2.93 -5.80
N ARG A 250 13.26 1.69 -6.09
CA ARG A 250 12.63 0.80 -5.09
C ARG A 250 13.66 0.16 -4.16
N ILE A 251 13.31 -0.06 -2.90
CA ILE A 251 14.20 -0.68 -1.89
C ILE A 251 14.79 -2.02 -2.33
N LYS A 252 14.06 -2.85 -3.07
CA LYS A 252 14.60 -4.09 -3.63
C LYS A 252 15.87 -3.92 -4.47
N ILE A 253 16.03 -2.76 -5.11
CA ILE A 253 17.23 -2.45 -5.89
C ILE A 253 18.39 -2.09 -4.96
N LEU A 254 18.11 -1.36 -3.89
CA LEU A 254 19.10 -1.03 -2.85
C LEU A 254 19.57 -2.29 -2.13
N VAL A 255 18.64 -3.11 -1.63
CA VAL A 255 18.94 -4.37 -0.93
C VAL A 255 19.75 -5.31 -1.82
N LYS A 256 19.37 -5.46 -3.09
CA LYS A 256 20.12 -6.30 -4.04
C LYS A 256 21.53 -5.75 -4.34
N ALA A 257 21.71 -4.43 -4.36
CA ALA A 257 22.99 -3.82 -4.68
C ALA A 257 23.96 -3.84 -3.50
N GLU A 258 23.45 -3.61 -2.28
CA GLU A 258 24.27 -3.50 -1.06
C GLU A 258 24.45 -4.85 -0.34
N GLY A 259 23.49 -5.77 -0.45
CA GLY A 259 23.56 -7.09 0.20
C GLY A 259 23.74 -6.99 1.71
N GLU A 260 24.72 -7.69 2.26
CA GLU A 260 25.04 -7.71 3.69
C GLU A 260 25.29 -6.31 4.27
N ARG A 261 25.86 -5.40 3.49
CA ARG A 261 26.08 -4.01 3.93
C ARG A 261 24.77 -3.33 4.28
N PHE A 262 23.67 -3.62 3.59
CA PHE A 262 22.36 -3.09 3.96
C PHE A 262 21.93 -3.58 5.34
N ILE A 263 22.11 -4.87 5.63
CA ILE A 263 21.75 -5.50 6.90
C ILE A 263 22.57 -4.88 8.04
N GLU A 264 23.88 -4.71 7.84
CA GLU A 264 24.77 -4.07 8.80
C GLU A 264 24.35 -2.62 9.09
N GLN A 265 24.01 -1.84 8.06
CA GLN A 265 23.54 -0.47 8.23
C GLN A 265 22.19 -0.40 8.98
N VAL A 266 21.27 -1.33 8.71
CA VAL A 266 20.01 -1.41 9.46
C VAL A 266 20.26 -1.75 10.92
N GLY A 267 21.17 -2.69 11.21
CA GLY A 267 21.56 -3.02 12.59
C GLY A 267 22.14 -1.81 13.34
N LYS A 268 23.09 -1.10 12.70
CA LYS A 268 23.69 0.12 13.27
C LYS A 268 22.67 1.23 13.50
N GLU A 269 21.77 1.44 12.55
CA GLU A 269 20.72 2.47 12.68
C GLU A 269 19.72 2.09 13.77
N PHE A 270 19.34 0.80 13.89
CA PHE A 270 18.47 0.31 14.96
C PHE A 270 19.07 0.54 16.36
N GLU A 271 20.34 0.20 16.55
CA GLU A 271 21.07 0.49 17.79
C GLU A 271 21.19 1.99 18.05
N ALA A 272 21.44 2.79 16.99
CA ALA A 272 21.54 4.24 17.11
C ALA A 272 20.23 4.88 17.55
N ILE A 273 19.08 4.46 17.01
CA ILE A 273 17.76 4.98 17.43
C ILE A 273 17.57 4.72 18.93
N LEU A 274 17.79 3.48 19.39
CA LEU A 274 17.58 3.11 20.80
C LEU A 274 18.54 3.79 21.77
N SER A 275 19.76 4.12 21.34
CA SER A 275 20.81 4.64 22.23
C SER A 275 21.03 6.15 22.14
N ARG A 276 20.64 6.80 21.04
CA ARG A 276 21.00 8.20 20.75
C ARG A 276 19.82 9.10 20.47
N ASP A 277 18.73 8.57 19.92
CA ASP A 277 17.56 9.40 19.63
C ASP A 277 16.85 9.73 20.95
N VAL A 278 16.41 10.98 21.08
CA VAL A 278 15.57 11.41 22.18
C VAL A 278 14.26 10.61 22.09
N ASP A 279 13.88 9.95 23.18
CA ASP A 279 12.70 9.09 23.27
C ASP A 279 12.70 7.93 22.25
N GLY A 280 13.89 7.44 21.84
CA GLY A 280 14.01 6.30 20.93
C GLY A 280 13.37 5.02 21.48
N ASP A 281 13.35 4.85 22.80
CA ASP A 281 12.67 3.77 23.50
C ASP A 281 11.15 3.98 23.62
N ALA A 282 10.65 5.22 23.49
CA ALA A 282 9.20 5.50 23.49
C ALA A 282 8.47 4.89 22.28
N GLN A 283 9.21 4.52 21.23
CA GLN A 283 8.68 3.77 20.10
C GLN A 283 8.65 2.25 20.30
N LEU A 284 9.21 1.75 21.40
CA LEU A 284 8.96 0.37 21.83
C LEU A 284 7.50 0.26 22.24
N ILE A 285 6.81 -0.73 21.69
CA ILE A 285 5.38 -0.91 21.96
C ILE A 285 5.20 -1.47 23.37
N PRO A 286 4.61 -0.72 24.33
CA PRO A 286 4.34 -1.27 25.64
C PRO A 286 3.21 -2.31 25.57
N GLN A 287 3.19 -3.26 26.49
CA GLN A 287 2.12 -4.28 26.56
C GLN A 287 0.73 -3.62 26.64
N SER A 288 0.60 -2.53 27.40
CA SER A 288 -0.65 -1.77 27.53
C SER A 288 -1.19 -1.24 26.21
N GLU A 289 -0.31 -0.90 25.26
CA GLU A 289 -0.71 -0.41 23.94
C GLU A 289 -1.20 -1.56 23.05
N LEU A 290 -0.51 -2.71 23.10
CA LEU A 290 -0.96 -3.92 22.44
C LEU A 290 -2.33 -4.37 22.98
N ASP A 291 -2.52 -4.33 24.30
CA ASP A 291 -3.78 -4.70 24.95
C ASP A 291 -4.91 -3.74 24.55
N ARG A 292 -4.63 -2.42 24.53
CA ARG A 292 -5.58 -1.37 24.10
C ARG A 292 -6.09 -1.64 22.68
N VAL A 293 -5.18 -1.91 21.74
CA VAL A 293 -5.56 -2.16 20.34
C VAL A 293 -6.23 -3.52 20.18
N SER A 294 -5.77 -4.54 20.90
CA SER A 294 -6.36 -5.88 20.87
C SER A 294 -7.81 -5.87 21.36
N ALA A 295 -8.13 -5.07 22.38
CA ALA A 295 -9.49 -4.91 22.88
C ALA A 295 -10.47 -4.35 21.84
N CYS A 296 -9.97 -3.69 20.78
CA CYS A 296 -10.80 -3.21 19.68
C CYS A 296 -11.17 -4.30 18.66
N PHE A 297 -10.57 -5.49 18.73
CA PHE A 297 -10.90 -6.65 17.88
C PHE A 297 -11.88 -7.59 18.60
N VAL A 298 -13.13 -7.15 18.70
CA VAL A 298 -14.19 -7.90 19.40
C VAL A 298 -14.81 -8.95 18.48
N LEU A 299 -14.96 -10.18 18.97
CA LEU A 299 -15.76 -11.20 18.33
C LEU A 299 -17.25 -10.85 18.48
N PRO A 300 -18.07 -10.90 17.41
CA PRO A 300 -19.49 -10.63 17.53
C PRO A 300 -20.16 -11.59 18.52
N GLU A 301 -21.13 -11.08 19.28
CA GLU A 301 -21.88 -11.87 20.25
C GLU A 301 -22.55 -13.08 19.58
N GLY A 302 -22.46 -14.25 20.23
CA GLY A 302 -23.02 -15.51 19.72
C GLY A 302 -22.20 -16.21 18.63
N VAL A 303 -21.07 -15.65 18.20
CA VAL A 303 -20.14 -16.36 17.31
C VAL A 303 -19.32 -17.36 18.13
N VAL A 304 -19.56 -18.64 17.91
CA VAL A 304 -18.78 -19.73 18.50
C VAL A 304 -17.82 -20.25 17.44
N ALA A 305 -16.53 -20.30 17.76
CA ALA A 305 -15.55 -20.95 16.92
C ALA A 305 -15.83 -22.47 16.91
N HIS A 306 -16.23 -22.99 15.76
CA HIS A 306 -16.29 -24.43 15.55
C HIS A 306 -14.93 -24.91 15.04
N ALA A 307 -14.39 -25.97 15.63
CA ALA A 307 -13.27 -26.67 15.03
C ALA A 307 -13.72 -27.13 13.63
N SER A 308 -13.12 -26.59 12.57
CA SER A 308 -13.45 -27.03 11.22
C SER A 308 -13.00 -28.49 11.09
N ALA A 309 -13.85 -29.32 10.49
CA ALA A 309 -13.49 -30.70 10.15
C ALA A 309 -12.54 -30.76 8.92
N GLY A 310 -11.86 -29.66 8.61
CA GLY A 310 -11.09 -29.49 7.38
C GLY A 310 -11.99 -29.14 6.21
N ASP A 311 -12.43 -27.88 6.13
CA ASP A 311 -13.03 -27.30 4.92
C ASP A 311 -12.00 -26.38 4.25
N GLY A 312 -10.72 -26.76 4.34
CA GLY A 312 -9.65 -26.11 3.59
C GLY A 312 -9.96 -26.27 2.12
N ALA A 313 -10.73 -25.32 1.57
CA ALA A 313 -11.01 -25.25 0.15
C ALA A 313 -9.63 -25.22 -0.54
N PRO A 314 -9.30 -26.22 -1.37
CA PRO A 314 -8.10 -26.15 -2.19
C PRO A 314 -8.10 -24.83 -2.97
N ALA A 315 -6.92 -24.29 -3.31
CA ALA A 315 -6.79 -23.07 -4.10
C ALA A 315 -7.55 -23.12 -5.45
N ASP A 316 -7.98 -24.32 -5.85
CA ASP A 316 -8.69 -24.74 -7.04
C ASP A 316 -10.15 -25.19 -6.79
N ALA A 317 -10.69 -24.98 -5.59
CA ALA A 317 -12.11 -25.24 -5.31
C ALA A 317 -13.02 -24.33 -6.17
N PRO A 318 -14.02 -24.90 -6.89
CA PRO A 318 -14.98 -24.07 -7.61
C PRO A 318 -15.78 -23.21 -6.63
N TRP A 319 -15.93 -21.92 -6.96
CA TRP A 319 -16.72 -20.97 -6.17
C TRP A 319 -18.10 -21.56 -5.88
N PRO A 320 -18.53 -21.64 -4.60
CA PRO A 320 -19.84 -22.18 -4.28
C PRO A 320 -20.91 -21.33 -4.96
N THR A 321 -21.80 -21.99 -5.69
CA THR A 321 -23.01 -21.36 -6.21
C THR A 321 -23.84 -20.83 -5.05
N ALA A 322 -24.60 -19.76 -5.27
CA ALA A 322 -25.30 -19.00 -4.23
C ALA A 322 -26.22 -19.84 -3.29
N SER A 323 -26.53 -21.08 -3.64
CA SER A 323 -27.26 -22.05 -2.82
C SER A 323 -26.46 -22.67 -1.66
N GLY A 324 -25.13 -22.52 -1.62
CA GLY A 324 -24.28 -23.10 -0.56
C GLY A 324 -24.13 -22.23 0.71
N TRP A 325 -24.55 -20.97 0.66
CA TRP A 325 -24.39 -20.03 1.79
C TRP A 325 -25.47 -20.19 2.87
N SER A 326 -26.51 -21.00 2.63
CA SER A 326 -27.66 -21.11 3.55
C SER A 326 -27.51 -22.13 4.68
N ALA A 327 -26.38 -22.83 4.81
CA ALA A 327 -26.27 -23.98 5.72
C ALA A 327 -25.41 -23.80 6.98
N THR A 328 -24.71 -22.67 7.18
CA THR A 328 -23.70 -22.59 8.27
C THR A 328 -23.87 -21.46 9.29
N CYS A 329 -25.02 -20.77 9.29
CA CYS A 329 -25.36 -19.83 10.38
C CYS A 329 -26.80 -20.02 10.82
N THR A 330 -27.09 -21.01 11.67
CA THR A 330 -28.36 -21.04 12.41
C THR A 330 -28.22 -20.16 13.65
N ALA A 331 -28.60 -18.89 13.53
CA ALA A 331 -28.90 -18.06 14.69
C ALA A 331 -30.18 -18.61 15.35
N THR A 332 -30.06 -19.15 16.56
CA THR A 332 -31.19 -19.56 17.38
C THR A 332 -31.88 -18.32 17.96
N GLY A 333 -33.05 -17.98 17.42
CA GLY A 333 -34.07 -17.19 18.12
C GLY A 333 -34.24 -15.73 17.72
N SER A 334 -35.09 -15.45 16.72
CA SER A 334 -36.05 -14.32 16.73
C SER A 334 -37.01 -14.39 15.53
N PRO A 335 -38.26 -13.87 15.66
CA PRO A 335 -39.37 -14.27 14.80
C PRO A 335 -39.35 -13.60 13.42
N ALA A 336 -39.82 -14.35 12.44
CA ALA A 336 -39.81 -14.04 11.01
C ALA A 336 -40.61 -12.77 10.65
N ILE A 337 -39.96 -11.85 9.93
CA ILE A 337 -40.65 -10.81 9.16
C ILE A 337 -41.04 -11.41 7.80
N ALA A 338 -42.35 -11.57 7.59
CA ALA A 338 -42.94 -12.07 6.37
C ALA A 338 -42.60 -11.16 5.17
N ARG A 339 -42.04 -11.73 4.09
CA ARG A 339 -41.86 -11.04 2.81
C ARG A 339 -43.14 -11.17 1.98
N SER A 340 -43.81 -10.05 1.73
CA SER A 340 -44.87 -9.93 0.72
C SER A 340 -44.28 -10.09 -0.69
N ARG A 341 -44.81 -11.03 -1.48
CA ARG A 341 -44.48 -11.21 -2.90
C ARG A 341 -45.22 -10.17 -3.75
N CYS A 342 -44.53 -9.47 -4.64
CA CYS A 342 -45.13 -8.83 -5.80
C CYS A 342 -44.95 -9.72 -7.05
N PRO A 343 -45.95 -9.83 -7.94
CA PRO A 343 -45.91 -10.73 -9.09
C PRO A 343 -45.14 -10.12 -10.28
N SER A 344 -44.34 -10.96 -10.92
CA SER A 344 -43.59 -10.68 -12.15
C SER A 344 -44.45 -10.89 -13.40
N SER A 345 -44.47 -9.92 -14.32
CA SER A 345 -44.95 -10.13 -15.69
C SER A 345 -44.05 -9.42 -16.71
N ALA A 346 -43.13 -10.17 -17.33
CA ALA A 346 -42.54 -9.83 -18.64
C ALA A 346 -41.94 -11.12 -19.27
N PRO A 347 -42.16 -11.40 -20.57
CA PRO A 347 -41.82 -12.70 -21.16
C PRO A 347 -40.34 -12.78 -21.61
N ALA A 348 -39.79 -13.99 -21.47
CA ALA A 348 -38.41 -14.34 -21.78
C ALA A 348 -38.09 -14.27 -23.28
N ARG A 349 -36.97 -13.61 -23.63
CA ARG A 349 -36.33 -13.74 -24.96
C ARG A 349 -35.32 -14.89 -24.94
N ARG A 350 -35.37 -15.75 -25.96
CA ARG A 350 -34.44 -16.88 -26.19
C ARG A 350 -33.00 -16.40 -26.41
N PRO A 351 -31.97 -17.11 -25.91
CA PRO A 351 -30.58 -16.80 -26.21
C PRO A 351 -30.16 -17.32 -27.60
N ALA A 352 -29.40 -16.51 -28.33
CA ALA A 352 -28.81 -16.84 -29.63
C ALA A 352 -27.50 -17.63 -29.46
N THR A 353 -27.30 -18.62 -30.33
CA THR A 353 -26.12 -19.51 -30.39
C THR A 353 -24.85 -18.75 -30.84
N PRO A 354 -23.68 -18.96 -30.20
CA PRO A 354 -22.43 -18.35 -30.66
C PRO A 354 -21.79 -19.16 -31.81
N PRO A 355 -21.16 -18.52 -32.81
CA PRO A 355 -20.46 -19.24 -33.87
C PRO A 355 -19.07 -19.70 -33.42
N THR A 356 -18.74 -20.93 -33.80
CA THR A 356 -17.43 -21.59 -33.68
C THR A 356 -16.35 -20.84 -34.46
N ARG A 357 -15.21 -20.53 -33.83
CA ARG A 357 -13.99 -20.11 -34.51
C ARG A 357 -12.91 -21.18 -34.40
N SER A 358 -12.48 -21.64 -35.56
CA SER A 358 -11.41 -22.59 -35.82
C SER A 358 -10.03 -22.03 -35.47
N SER A 359 -9.21 -22.90 -34.89
CA SER A 359 -7.79 -22.72 -34.60
C SER A 359 -6.93 -22.92 -35.85
N THR A 360 -6.21 -21.88 -36.28
CA THR A 360 -4.98 -22.02 -37.07
C THR A 360 -4.10 -20.79 -36.85
N TRP A 361 -2.91 -21.00 -36.29
CA TRP A 361 -1.81 -20.02 -36.21
C TRP A 361 -0.83 -20.29 -37.35
N PRO A 362 -0.40 -19.30 -38.14
CA PRO A 362 0.80 -19.42 -38.95
C PRO A 362 2.04 -18.89 -38.20
N PRO A 363 3.23 -19.50 -38.39
CA PRO A 363 4.47 -19.07 -37.77
C PRO A 363 5.18 -18.00 -38.60
N THR A 364 6.17 -17.35 -37.96
CA THR A 364 7.22 -16.49 -38.52
C THR A 364 6.96 -14.97 -38.60
N TRP A 365 7.82 -14.24 -37.88
CA TRP A 365 8.04 -12.80 -37.99
C TRP A 365 9.33 -12.56 -38.80
N PRO A 366 9.35 -11.67 -39.81
CA PRO A 366 10.58 -11.30 -40.48
C PRO A 366 11.32 -10.20 -39.72
N THR A 367 12.61 -10.43 -39.51
CA THR A 367 13.64 -9.45 -39.17
C THR A 367 13.66 -8.29 -40.17
N ALA A 368 13.44 -7.06 -39.68
CA ALA A 368 13.66 -5.84 -40.45
C ALA A 368 15.00 -5.21 -40.07
N THR A 369 15.99 -5.39 -40.93
CA THR A 369 17.19 -4.56 -41.07
C THR A 369 16.79 -3.16 -41.53
N ARG A 370 17.30 -2.11 -40.88
CA ARG A 370 17.32 -0.75 -41.44
C ARG A 370 18.65 -0.06 -41.21
N THR A 371 19.38 0.13 -42.30
CA THR A 371 20.58 0.93 -42.45
C THR A 371 20.26 2.41 -42.61
N ALA A 372 21.22 3.24 -42.16
CA ALA A 372 21.44 4.68 -42.42
C ALA A 372 20.46 5.68 -41.74
N ARG A 373 20.84 6.86 -41.24
CA ARG A 373 21.93 7.82 -41.57
C ARG A 373 22.36 8.62 -40.32
N ARG A 374 23.57 9.18 -40.42
CA ARG A 374 24.25 10.14 -39.54
C ARG A 374 23.39 11.35 -39.15
N GLY A 375 23.59 11.86 -37.93
CA GLY A 375 23.14 13.20 -37.54
C GLY A 375 23.44 13.57 -36.07
N SER A 376 24.36 14.51 -35.89
CA SER A 376 24.57 15.42 -34.75
C SER A 376 24.77 14.88 -33.32
N ARG A 377 25.99 15.12 -32.83
CA ARG A 377 26.43 15.11 -31.43
C ARG A 377 25.64 16.12 -30.58
N THR A 378 25.22 15.69 -29.39
CA THR A 378 25.03 16.56 -28.23
C THR A 378 25.78 15.95 -27.05
N THR A 379 26.83 16.65 -26.63
CA THR A 379 27.70 16.35 -25.50
C THR A 379 26.92 16.48 -24.18
N ARG A 380 26.88 15.38 -23.41
CA ARG A 380 26.50 15.38 -21.99
C ARG A 380 27.69 15.83 -21.16
N THR A 381 27.50 16.90 -20.38
CA THR A 381 28.40 17.32 -19.30
C THR A 381 28.22 16.35 -18.14
N CYS A 382 29.32 15.72 -17.71
CA CYS A 382 29.38 14.87 -16.52
C CYS A 382 30.24 15.61 -15.49
N CYS A 383 29.68 15.94 -14.33
CA CYS A 383 30.41 16.50 -13.19
C CYS A 383 30.59 15.41 -12.13
N CYS A 384 31.82 14.94 -11.95
CA CYS A 384 32.28 14.30 -10.72
C CYS A 384 33.56 15.02 -10.24
N PRO A 385 33.69 15.30 -8.94
CA PRO A 385 34.82 16.04 -8.39
C PRO A 385 36.00 15.11 -8.07
N GLY A 386 37.23 15.58 -8.31
CA GLY A 386 38.45 14.99 -7.78
C GLY A 386 39.26 14.16 -8.76
N CYS A 387 40.11 14.81 -9.56
CA CYS A 387 41.44 14.28 -9.87
C CYS A 387 42.35 15.38 -10.41
N ALA A 388 43.45 15.61 -9.73
CA ALA A 388 44.50 16.55 -10.11
C ALA A 388 45.38 15.93 -11.20
N ARG A 389 45.51 16.59 -12.37
CA ARG A 389 46.76 16.72 -13.14
C ARG A 389 46.59 17.60 -14.39
N LYS A 390 47.72 18.19 -14.76
CA LYS A 390 47.95 19.27 -15.72
C LYS A 390 47.80 18.80 -17.18
N THR A 391 47.24 19.69 -18.01
CA THR A 391 47.32 19.79 -19.49
C THR A 391 46.72 18.66 -20.36
N CYS A 392 45.79 19.02 -21.25
CA CYS A 392 45.36 18.21 -22.39
C CYS A 392 45.65 18.94 -23.72
N THR A 393 46.56 18.38 -24.50
CA THR A 393 47.01 18.83 -25.83
C THR A 393 46.01 18.43 -26.93
N ARG A 394 44.87 19.13 -27.05
CA ARG A 394 44.02 18.98 -28.25
C ARG A 394 43.16 20.18 -28.69
N CYS A 395 43.21 21.32 -28.01
CA CYS A 395 42.48 22.51 -28.46
C CYS A 395 43.12 23.78 -27.91
N GLY A 396 43.95 24.46 -28.71
CA GLY A 396 44.61 25.71 -28.34
C GLY A 396 43.66 26.92 -28.35
N ARG A 397 42.94 27.16 -27.25
CA ARG A 397 42.27 28.44 -26.95
C ARG A 397 42.29 28.74 -25.43
N PRO A 398 42.41 30.01 -25.00
CA PRO A 398 42.54 30.39 -23.60
C PRO A 398 41.21 30.35 -22.83
N HIS A 399 41.29 30.20 -21.50
CA HIS A 399 40.14 30.20 -20.57
C HIS A 399 39.49 31.58 -20.46
N ALA A 400 38.15 31.61 -20.45
CA ALA A 400 37.36 32.81 -20.17
C ALA A 400 37.10 32.96 -18.65
N THR A 401 37.34 34.16 -18.13
CA THR A 401 37.11 34.60 -16.74
C THR A 401 35.61 34.80 -16.47
N PRO A 402 35.07 34.42 -15.29
CA PRO A 402 33.66 34.66 -14.96
C PRO A 402 33.38 36.13 -14.54
N PRO A 403 32.16 36.65 -14.73
CA PRO A 403 31.82 38.04 -14.39
C PRO A 403 31.53 38.24 -12.89
N THR A 404 31.87 39.42 -12.39
CA THR A 404 31.64 39.94 -11.03
C THR A 404 30.16 40.28 -10.77
N PRO A 405 29.65 40.13 -9.54
CA PRO A 405 28.28 40.53 -9.18
C PRO A 405 28.17 42.04 -8.92
N ARG A 406 27.07 42.67 -9.38
CA ARG A 406 26.70 44.06 -9.06
C ARG A 406 25.99 44.14 -7.69
N PRO A 407 26.16 45.23 -6.93
CA PRO A 407 25.50 45.42 -5.64
C PRO A 407 24.07 45.96 -5.80
N THR A 408 23.14 45.45 -5.02
CA THR A 408 21.79 46.01 -4.83
C THR A 408 21.82 47.04 -3.70
N SER A 409 21.46 48.28 -4.02
CA SER A 409 21.18 49.38 -3.10
C SER A 409 19.84 49.18 -2.38
N GLY A 410 19.79 49.51 -1.09
CA GLY A 410 18.57 49.54 -0.30
C GLY A 410 17.72 50.80 -0.51
N CYS A 411 16.41 50.61 -0.32
CA CYS A 411 15.47 51.42 0.48
C CYS A 411 14.27 50.50 0.77
#